data_AF-A0A1Y2ZW99-F1
#
_entry.id   AF-A0A1Y2ZW99-F1
#
_cell.length_a   1.000
_cell.length_b   1.000
_cell.length_c   1.000
_cell.angle_alpha   90.00
_cell.angle_beta   90.00
_cell.angle_gamma   90.00
#
_symmetry.space_group_name_H-M   'P 1'
#
loop_
_entity.id
_entity.type
_entity.pdbx_description
1 polymer ?
#
loop_
_entity_poly.entity_id
_entity_poly.type
_entity_poly.pdbx_seq_one_letter_code
_entity_poly.pdbx_strand_id
1 'polypeptide(L)'
;MIEWSEQFETKIEMVDTQHQRLFVLLNSLADCFTVGVPNEEMVEQVLRELQNYTNQHFTDEEAMMKERNIDPQFFAIHHMEHNSFIYDLSRLQLHISVDEDEVQTAEKLVHFITSWLVYHILGVDQVMAAQLRAIKQGMTPQQAYQANKTINRDAATMQLILTSVLDLWRGTAEHCRLLEEELLALKQST
;
A
#
# COMPACT_ATOMS: atom_id res chain seq x y z
N MET A 1 -1.97 14.89 -3.42
CA MET A 1 -2.75 14.50 -2.23
C MET A 1 -3.83 13.52 -2.64
N ILE A 2 -4.11 12.54 -1.78
CA ILE A 2 -5.18 11.54 -1.97
C ILE A 2 -6.38 11.92 -1.10
N GLU A 3 -7.59 11.78 -1.64
CA GLU A 3 -8.83 12.08 -0.93
C GLU A 3 -9.61 10.81 -0.64
N TRP A 4 -10.17 10.70 0.57
CA TRP A 4 -11.08 9.62 0.90
C TRP A 4 -12.37 9.76 0.10
N SER A 5 -12.89 8.64 -0.39
CA SER A 5 -14.13 8.57 -1.14
C SER A 5 -14.86 7.26 -0.84
N GLU A 6 -16.15 7.20 -1.16
CA GLU A 6 -16.98 6.01 -0.94
C GLU A 6 -16.44 4.73 -1.61
N GLN A 7 -15.61 4.87 -2.66
CA GLN A 7 -14.99 3.74 -3.37
C GLN A 7 -14.01 2.95 -2.49
N PHE A 8 -13.42 3.59 -1.48
CA PHE A 8 -12.49 2.95 -0.56
C PHE A 8 -13.18 2.26 0.62
N GLU A 9 -14.49 2.43 0.79
CA GLU A 9 -15.21 1.87 1.93
C GLU A 9 -15.39 0.35 1.80
N THR A 10 -14.81 -0.38 2.74
CA THR A 10 -14.99 -1.83 2.91
C THR A 10 -16.31 -2.16 3.60
N LYS A 11 -16.93 -1.16 4.26
CA LYS A 11 -18.09 -1.30 5.16
C LYS A 11 -17.74 -2.07 6.44
N ILE A 12 -16.46 -2.07 6.82
CA ILE A 12 -15.95 -2.56 8.09
C ILE A 12 -15.37 -1.35 8.82
N GLU A 13 -16.08 -0.86 9.84
CA GLU A 13 -15.79 0.41 10.51
C GLU A 13 -14.34 0.54 10.97
N MET A 14 -13.77 -0.52 11.57
CA MET A 14 -12.38 -0.56 12.00
C MET A 14 -11.41 -0.31 10.83
N VAL A 15 -11.61 -1.02 9.72
CA VAL A 15 -10.76 -0.95 8.52
C VAL A 15 -10.87 0.43 7.87
N ASP A 16 -12.10 0.91 7.66
CA ASP A 16 -12.34 2.20 7.00
C ASP A 16 -11.74 3.37 7.83
N THR A 17 -11.83 3.30 9.16
CA THR A 17 -11.21 4.28 10.06
C THR A 17 -9.68 4.26 9.96
N GLN A 18 -9.09 3.07 9.88
CA GLN A 18 -7.64 2.91 9.74
C GLN A 18 -7.16 3.41 8.38
N HIS A 19 -7.86 3.09 7.28
CA HIS A 19 -7.51 3.60 5.96
C HIS A 19 -7.58 5.14 5.87
N GLN A 20 -8.61 5.75 6.45
CA GLN A 20 -8.70 7.22 6.52
C GLN A 20 -7.51 7.84 7.25
N ARG A 21 -7.05 7.23 8.35
CA ARG A 21 -5.86 7.70 9.06
C ARG A 21 -4.60 7.52 8.23
N LEU A 22 -4.45 6.42 7.50
CA LEU A 22 -3.34 6.23 6.56
C LEU A 22 -3.31 7.32 5.47
N PHE A 23 -4.47 7.70 4.93
CA PHE A 23 -4.57 8.78 3.94
C PHE A 23 -4.13 10.12 4.52
N VAL A 24 -4.51 10.41 5.76
CA VAL A 24 -4.05 11.63 6.47
C VAL A 24 -2.54 11.62 6.64
N LEU A 25 -1.95 10.52 7.10
CA LEU A 25 -0.50 10.40 7.29
C LEU A 25 0.26 10.54 5.97
N LEU A 26 -0.25 9.95 4.89
CA LEU A 26 0.32 10.04 3.56
C LEU A 26 0.26 11.45 2.98
N ASN A 27 -0.85 12.17 3.20
CA ASN A 27 -0.95 13.58 2.81
C ASN A 27 0.01 14.45 3.63
N SER A 28 0.13 14.22 4.95
CA SER A 28 1.13 14.92 5.77
C SER A 28 2.56 14.68 5.27
N LEU A 29 2.86 13.46 4.82
CA LEU A 29 4.17 13.14 4.23
C LEU A 29 4.38 13.92 2.92
N ALA A 30 3.37 13.97 2.05
CA ALA A 30 3.44 14.75 0.82
C ALA A 30 3.66 16.24 1.10
N ASP A 31 2.98 16.78 2.11
CA ASP A 31 3.09 18.20 2.49
C ASP A 31 4.50 18.58 2.96
N CYS A 32 5.25 17.65 3.58
CA CYS A 32 6.65 17.87 3.96
C CYS A 32 7.56 18.24 2.78
N PHE A 33 7.19 17.87 1.54
CA PHE A 33 8.00 18.11 0.35
C PHE A 33 7.49 19.26 -0.53
N THR A 34 6.30 19.80 -0.25
CA THR A 34 5.70 20.87 -1.07
C THR A 34 5.98 22.27 -0.54
N VAL A 35 6.40 22.41 0.72
CA VAL A 35 6.55 23.71 1.40
C VAL A 35 8.02 23.97 1.78
N GLY A 36 8.73 24.77 0.96
CA GLY A 36 10.07 25.26 1.29
C GLY A 36 11.16 24.18 1.27
N VAL A 37 12.24 24.39 2.03
CA VAL A 37 13.29 23.39 2.21
C VAL A 37 12.75 22.30 3.14
N PRO A 38 12.72 21.01 2.72
CA PRO A 38 12.21 19.93 3.55
C PRO A 38 12.96 19.85 4.88
N ASN A 39 12.24 19.73 5.99
CA ASN A 39 12.84 19.45 7.28
C ASN A 39 12.99 17.93 7.42
N GLU A 40 14.22 17.43 7.36
CA GLU A 40 14.58 16.02 7.48
C GLU A 40 13.97 15.35 8.71
N GLU A 41 14.06 16.00 9.88
CA GLU A 41 13.53 15.46 11.13
C GLU A 41 12.00 15.28 11.06
N MET A 42 11.30 16.22 10.42
CA MET A 42 9.85 16.13 10.21
C MET A 42 9.49 15.00 9.25
N VAL A 43 10.21 14.88 8.13
CA VAL A 43 10.01 13.80 7.15
C VAL A 43 10.19 12.43 7.80
N GLU A 44 11.30 12.24 8.50
CA GLU A 44 11.56 10.99 9.19
C GLU A 44 10.50 10.69 10.27
N GLN A 45 10.04 11.70 11.00
CA GLN A 45 9.00 11.53 12.02
C GLN A 45 7.69 11.05 11.38
N VAL A 46 7.25 11.67 10.29
CA VAL A 46 6.02 11.28 9.59
C VAL A 46 6.16 9.87 9.00
N LEU A 47 7.32 9.53 8.43
CA LEU A 47 7.59 8.19 7.91
C LEU A 47 7.55 7.12 9.01
N ARG A 48 8.16 7.39 10.16
CA ARG A 48 8.09 6.49 11.33
C ARG A 48 6.66 6.31 11.81
N GLU A 49 5.88 7.38 11.87
CA GLU A 49 4.46 7.31 12.25
C GLU A 49 3.66 6.48 11.25
N LEU A 50 3.85 6.73 9.95
CA LEU A 50 3.20 5.99 8.88
C LEU A 50 3.54 4.50 8.95
N GLN A 51 4.82 4.14 9.06
CA GLN A 51 5.26 2.74 9.15
C GLN A 51 4.68 2.04 10.38
N ASN A 52 4.70 2.68 11.55
CA ASN A 52 4.13 2.10 12.77
C ASN A 52 2.61 1.89 12.63
N TYR A 53 1.91 2.88 12.07
CA TYR A 53 0.46 2.80 11.89
C TYR A 53 0.06 1.74 10.86
N THR A 54 0.79 1.62 9.75
CA THR A 54 0.61 0.55 8.76
C THR A 54 0.79 -0.83 9.39
N ASN A 55 1.86 -1.04 10.17
CA ASN A 55 2.09 -2.32 10.84
C ASN A 55 0.94 -2.69 11.79
N GLN A 56 0.45 -1.70 12.55
CA GLN A 56 -0.68 -1.91 13.45
C GLN A 56 -1.96 -2.25 12.68
N HIS A 57 -2.26 -1.51 11.62
CA HIS A 57 -3.40 -1.76 10.74
C HIS A 57 -3.38 -3.19 10.17
N PHE A 58 -2.27 -3.62 9.56
CA PHE A 58 -2.14 -4.98 9.04
C PHE A 58 -2.30 -6.05 10.14
N THR A 59 -1.77 -5.80 11.33
CA THR A 59 -1.92 -6.70 12.48
C THR A 59 -3.39 -6.85 12.87
N ASP A 60 -4.13 -5.75 12.94
CA ASP A 60 -5.54 -5.73 13.30
C ASP A 60 -6.41 -6.43 12.25
N GLU A 61 -6.14 -6.17 10.98
CA GLU A 61 -6.83 -6.84 9.88
C GLU A 61 -6.59 -8.34 9.85
N GLU A 62 -5.35 -8.77 10.02
CA GLU A 62 -5.01 -10.19 10.06
C GLU A 62 -5.61 -10.89 11.27
N ALA A 63 -5.64 -10.23 12.43
CA ALA A 63 -6.32 -10.75 13.62
C ALA A 63 -7.82 -10.91 13.36
N MET A 64 -8.47 -9.90 12.78
CA MET A 64 -9.88 -9.97 12.39
C MET A 64 -10.14 -11.10 11.38
N MET A 65 -9.30 -11.22 10.34
CA MET A 65 -9.41 -12.28 9.34
C MET A 65 -9.35 -13.67 9.97
N LYS A 66 -8.42 -13.89 10.92
CA LYS A 66 -8.29 -15.14 11.67
C LYS A 66 -9.50 -15.40 12.55
N GLU A 67 -9.95 -14.40 13.32
CA GLU A 67 -11.12 -14.51 14.20
C GLU A 67 -12.39 -14.89 13.42
N ARG A 68 -12.54 -14.35 12.22
CA ARG A 68 -13.68 -14.60 11.34
C ARG A 68 -13.53 -15.84 10.46
N ASN A 69 -12.47 -16.62 10.65
CA ASN A 69 -12.17 -17.85 9.92
C ASN A 69 -12.12 -17.64 8.40
N ILE A 70 -11.45 -16.59 7.90
CA ILE A 70 -11.27 -16.44 6.44
C ILE A 70 -10.53 -17.66 5.86
N ASP A 71 -10.73 -17.96 4.57
CA ASP A 71 -10.06 -19.11 3.95
C ASP A 71 -8.53 -18.95 4.00
N PRO A 72 -7.78 -19.98 4.43
CA PRO A 72 -6.32 -19.91 4.55
C PRO A 72 -5.59 -19.51 3.26
N GLN A 73 -6.16 -19.84 2.09
CA GLN A 73 -5.56 -19.48 0.80
C GLN A 73 -5.58 -17.97 0.59
N PHE A 74 -6.71 -17.32 0.89
CA PHE A 74 -6.80 -15.86 0.79
C PHE A 74 -5.96 -15.19 1.87
N PHE A 75 -6.00 -15.70 3.11
CA PHE A 75 -5.17 -15.18 4.20
C PHE A 75 -3.69 -15.17 3.82
N ALA A 76 -3.18 -16.25 3.23
CA ALA A 76 -1.77 -16.36 2.83
C ALA A 76 -1.37 -15.32 1.77
N ILE A 77 -2.24 -15.06 0.79
CA ILE A 77 -2.02 -14.04 -0.25
C ILE A 77 -2.01 -12.64 0.38
N HIS A 78 -3.01 -12.34 1.21
CA HIS A 78 -3.14 -11.04 1.86
C HIS A 78 -1.94 -10.76 2.78
N HIS A 79 -1.58 -11.70 3.64
CA HIS A 79 -0.43 -11.60 4.55
C HIS A 79 0.91 -11.44 3.79
N MET A 80 1.05 -12.08 2.63
CA MET A 80 2.23 -11.92 1.78
C MET A 80 2.34 -10.48 1.25
N GLU A 81 1.25 -9.89 0.76
CA GLU A 81 1.22 -8.49 0.28
C GLU A 81 1.61 -7.51 1.39
N HIS A 82 1.09 -7.70 2.61
CA HIS A 82 1.48 -6.91 3.78
C HIS A 82 2.97 -6.97 4.07
N ASN A 83 3.53 -8.18 4.14
CA ASN A 83 4.95 -8.38 4.43
C ASN A 83 5.85 -7.78 3.33
N SER A 84 5.46 -7.96 2.06
CA SER A 84 6.16 -7.35 0.93
C SER A 84 6.14 -5.83 1.02
N PHE A 85 5.01 -5.22 1.34
CA PHE A 85 4.92 -3.77 1.50
C PHE A 85 5.80 -3.24 2.63
N ILE A 86 5.79 -3.89 3.80
CA ILE A 86 6.64 -3.49 4.93
C ILE A 86 8.13 -3.60 4.56
N TYR A 87 8.51 -4.65 3.84
CA TYR A 87 9.87 -4.82 3.34
C TYR A 87 10.27 -3.68 2.40
N ASP A 88 9.44 -3.38 1.39
CA ASP A 88 9.71 -2.34 0.41
C ASP A 88 9.74 -0.94 1.04
N LEU A 89 8.80 -0.65 1.95
CA LEU A 89 8.77 0.60 2.71
C LEU A 89 10.04 0.79 3.53
N SER A 90 10.50 -0.26 4.22
CA SER A 90 11.72 -0.21 5.02
C SER A 90 12.96 0.00 4.15
N ARG A 91 13.00 -0.61 2.95
CA ARG A 91 14.10 -0.40 2.00
C ARG A 91 14.11 1.01 1.47
N LEU A 92 12.96 1.55 1.05
CA LEU A 92 12.89 2.91 0.53
C LEU A 92 13.28 3.93 1.60
N GLN A 93 12.88 3.73 2.85
CA GLN A 93 13.24 4.59 3.98
C GLN A 93 14.76 4.71 4.18
N LEU A 94 15.52 3.63 3.98
CA LEU A 94 16.99 3.64 4.13
C LEU A 94 17.72 4.48 3.06
N HIS A 95 17.04 4.85 1.97
CA HIS A 95 17.64 5.58 0.84
C HIS A 95 17.15 7.03 0.76
N ILE A 96 16.46 7.53 1.79
CA ILE A 96 16.03 8.92 1.87
C ILE A 96 17.09 9.71 2.65
N SER A 97 17.70 10.70 2.01
CA SER A 97 18.39 11.83 2.64
C SER A 97 17.79 13.15 2.05
N VAL A 98 18.26 14.35 2.45
CA VAL A 98 17.60 15.64 2.15
C VAL A 98 18.40 16.57 1.23
N ASP A 99 19.23 16.03 0.34
CA ASP A 99 19.91 16.78 -0.72
C ASP A 99 18.97 17.03 -1.94
N GLU A 100 19.32 17.97 -2.85
CA GLU A 100 18.47 18.38 -3.99
C GLU A 100 18.09 17.23 -4.94
N ASP A 101 18.92 16.19 -5.09
CA ASP A 101 18.61 14.98 -5.87
C ASP A 101 17.55 14.09 -5.17
N GLU A 102 17.27 14.32 -3.89
CA GLU A 102 16.48 13.43 -3.04
C GLU A 102 15.04 13.89 -2.80
N VAL A 103 14.68 15.12 -3.17
CA VAL A 103 13.27 15.53 -3.28
C VAL A 103 12.54 14.63 -4.29
N GLN A 104 13.20 14.25 -5.39
CA GLN A 104 12.64 13.25 -6.32
C GLN A 104 12.49 11.87 -5.68
N THR A 105 13.42 11.46 -4.81
CA THR A 105 13.33 10.19 -4.07
C THR A 105 12.15 10.19 -3.11
N ALA A 106 11.91 11.31 -2.43
CA ALA A 106 10.77 11.52 -1.57
C ALA A 106 9.42 11.49 -2.32
N GLU A 107 9.32 12.19 -3.45
CA GLU A 107 8.13 12.14 -4.31
C GLU A 107 7.85 10.72 -4.81
N LYS A 108 8.90 9.99 -5.22
CA LYS A 108 8.81 8.58 -5.62
C LYS A 108 8.30 7.70 -4.49
N LEU A 109 8.73 7.93 -3.25
CA LEU A 109 8.24 7.19 -2.09
C LEU A 109 6.76 7.47 -1.82
N VAL A 110 6.36 8.74 -1.79
CA VAL A 110 4.95 9.13 -1.61
C VAL A 110 4.10 8.49 -2.69
N HIS A 111 4.56 8.54 -3.95
CA HIS A 111 3.85 7.96 -5.08
C HIS A 111 3.76 6.42 -4.99
N PHE A 112 4.83 5.74 -4.58
CA PHE A 112 4.84 4.30 -4.33
C PHE A 112 3.82 3.91 -3.25
N ILE A 113 3.87 4.55 -2.08
CA ILE A 113 2.96 4.26 -0.97
C ILE A 113 1.51 4.52 -1.39
N THR A 114 1.25 5.64 -2.06
CA THR A 114 -0.08 5.99 -2.55
C THR A 114 -0.61 4.93 -3.50
N SER A 115 0.19 4.53 -4.49
CA SER A 115 -0.21 3.57 -5.52
C SER A 115 -0.44 2.19 -4.91
N TRP A 116 0.43 1.75 -4.00
CA TRP A 116 0.26 0.49 -3.30
C TRP A 116 -1.02 0.48 -2.46
N LEU A 117 -1.25 1.53 -1.67
CA LEU A 117 -2.42 1.63 -0.81
C LEU A 117 -3.74 1.65 -1.62
N VAL A 118 -3.78 2.40 -2.72
CA VAL A 118 -4.97 2.43 -3.61
C VAL A 118 -5.24 1.06 -4.22
N TYR A 119 -4.19 0.40 -4.75
CA TYR A 119 -4.30 -0.95 -5.29
C TYR A 119 -4.79 -1.95 -4.23
N HIS A 120 -4.19 -1.90 -3.04
CA HIS A 120 -4.47 -2.84 -1.97
C HIS A 120 -5.90 -2.69 -1.46
N ILE A 121 -6.33 -1.46 -1.16
CA ILE A 121 -7.69 -1.20 -0.69
C ILE A 121 -8.72 -1.63 -1.73
N LEU A 122 -8.64 -1.13 -2.96
CA LEU A 122 -9.65 -1.40 -4.00
C LEU A 122 -9.58 -2.84 -4.57
N GLY A 123 -8.44 -3.49 -4.36
CA GLY A 123 -8.14 -4.83 -4.84
C GLY A 123 -8.40 -5.90 -3.77
N VAL A 124 -7.53 -5.95 -2.78
CA VAL A 124 -7.41 -7.02 -1.78
C VAL A 124 -8.41 -6.82 -0.64
N ASP A 125 -8.52 -5.62 -0.06
CA ASP A 125 -9.38 -5.38 1.11
C ASP A 125 -10.85 -5.44 0.77
N GLN A 126 -11.23 -4.98 -0.43
CA GLN A 126 -12.59 -5.18 -0.94
C GLN A 126 -12.94 -6.68 -1.09
N VAL A 127 -11.96 -7.52 -1.46
CA VAL A 127 -12.15 -8.98 -1.52
C VAL A 127 -12.26 -9.58 -0.12
N MET A 128 -11.43 -9.14 0.82
CA MET A 128 -11.55 -9.50 2.23
C MET A 128 -12.96 -9.18 2.73
N ALA A 129 -13.41 -7.94 2.56
CA ALA A 129 -14.70 -7.47 3.05
C ALA A 129 -15.88 -8.25 2.46
N ALA A 130 -15.82 -8.58 1.17
CA ALA A 130 -16.83 -9.41 0.51
C ALA A 130 -16.87 -10.84 1.09
N GLN A 131 -15.71 -11.47 1.32
CA GLN A 131 -15.63 -12.78 1.94
C GLN A 131 -16.15 -12.78 3.39
N LEU A 132 -15.73 -11.80 4.20
CA LEU A 132 -16.20 -11.67 5.58
C LEU A 132 -17.71 -11.45 5.67
N ARG A 133 -18.29 -10.68 4.74
CA ARG A 133 -19.74 -10.50 4.61
C ARG A 133 -20.45 -11.81 4.26
N ALA A 134 -19.92 -12.56 3.30
CA ALA A 134 -20.48 -13.85 2.89
C ALA A 134 -20.44 -14.89 4.03
N ILE A 135 -19.33 -14.94 4.79
CA ILE A 135 -19.20 -15.79 5.98
C ILE A 135 -20.24 -15.40 7.03
N LYS A 136 -20.40 -14.10 7.30
CA LYS A 136 -21.43 -13.59 8.23
C LYS A 136 -22.86 -13.95 7.79
N GLN A 137 -23.10 -14.12 6.49
CA GLN A 137 -24.38 -14.55 5.91
C GLN A 137 -24.57 -16.08 5.91
N GLY A 138 -23.61 -16.85 6.44
CA GLY A 138 -23.71 -18.30 6.62
C GLY A 138 -22.96 -19.13 5.58
N MET A 139 -22.22 -18.52 4.66
CA MET A 139 -21.31 -19.28 3.79
C MET A 139 -20.15 -19.86 4.59
N THR A 140 -19.65 -21.03 4.19
CA THR A 140 -18.36 -21.51 4.70
C THR A 140 -17.22 -20.63 4.16
N PRO A 141 -16.07 -20.57 4.84
CA PRO A 141 -14.90 -19.83 4.36
C PRO A 141 -14.48 -20.20 2.94
N GLN A 142 -14.49 -21.51 2.64
CA GLN A 142 -14.18 -22.01 1.31
C GLN A 142 -15.19 -21.55 0.25
N GLN A 143 -16.49 -21.56 0.56
CA GLN A 143 -17.53 -21.06 -0.34
C GLN A 143 -17.36 -19.56 -0.59
N ALA A 144 -17.11 -18.79 0.46
CA ALA A 144 -16.87 -17.36 0.37
C ALA A 144 -15.64 -17.05 -0.51
N TYR A 145 -14.55 -17.80 -0.33
CA TYR A 145 -13.34 -17.68 -1.15
C TYR A 145 -13.61 -17.97 -2.63
N GLN A 146 -14.31 -19.07 -2.95
CA GLN A 146 -14.62 -19.40 -4.35
C GLN A 146 -15.56 -18.38 -5.00
N ALA A 147 -16.56 -17.90 -4.26
CA ALA A 147 -17.56 -16.94 -4.77
C ALA A 147 -16.96 -15.55 -5.05
N ASN A 148 -15.92 -15.16 -4.30
CA ASN A 148 -15.32 -13.82 -4.38
C ASN A 148 -13.95 -13.81 -5.09
N LYS A 149 -13.63 -14.84 -5.88
CA LYS A 149 -12.43 -14.82 -6.75
C LYS A 149 -12.43 -13.69 -7.76
N THR A 150 -13.61 -13.19 -8.13
CA THR A 150 -13.76 -12.10 -9.09
C THR A 150 -14.88 -11.19 -8.60
N ILE A 151 -14.52 -10.02 -8.08
CA ILE A 151 -15.49 -8.98 -7.72
C ILE A 151 -15.76 -8.13 -8.97
N ASN A 152 -17.03 -7.92 -9.27
CA ASN A 152 -17.43 -6.98 -10.31
C ASN A 152 -17.18 -5.55 -9.80
N ARG A 153 -16.34 -4.81 -10.51
CA ARG A 153 -15.94 -3.44 -10.18
C ARG A 153 -16.42 -2.52 -11.29
N ASP A 154 -16.88 -1.33 -10.95
CA ASP A 154 -17.22 -0.32 -11.95
C ASP A 154 -15.98 0.16 -12.70
N ALA A 155 -16.20 0.82 -13.85
CA ALA A 155 -15.12 1.27 -14.72
C ALA A 155 -14.16 2.26 -14.05
N ALA A 156 -14.65 3.11 -13.14
CA ALA A 156 -13.84 4.10 -12.46
C ALA A 156 -12.90 3.41 -11.44
N THR A 157 -13.44 2.50 -10.63
CA THR A 157 -12.64 1.69 -9.70
C THR A 157 -11.58 0.87 -10.44
N MET A 158 -11.97 0.24 -11.56
CA MET A 158 -11.01 -0.50 -12.39
C MET A 158 -9.91 0.40 -12.96
N GLN A 159 -10.24 1.62 -13.38
CA GLN A 159 -9.25 2.58 -13.86
C GLN A 159 -8.24 2.95 -12.77
N LEU A 160 -8.69 3.21 -11.53
CA LEU A 160 -7.81 3.52 -10.40
C LEU A 160 -6.85 2.37 -10.09
N ILE A 161 -7.36 1.14 -10.06
CA ILE A 161 -6.54 -0.06 -9.84
C ILE A 161 -5.49 -0.19 -10.95
N LEU A 162 -5.91 -0.07 -12.21
CA LEU A 162 -5.00 -0.19 -13.35
C LEU A 162 -3.93 0.89 -13.36
N THR A 163 -4.28 2.15 -13.08
CA THR A 163 -3.32 3.24 -12.94
C THR A 163 -2.32 2.95 -11.83
N SER A 164 -2.80 2.52 -10.66
CA SER A 164 -1.93 2.18 -9.52
C SER A 164 -0.95 1.05 -9.84
N VAL A 165 -1.43 -0.01 -10.50
CA VAL A 165 -0.57 -1.12 -10.93
C VAL A 165 0.47 -0.67 -11.96
N LEU A 166 0.09 0.17 -12.92
CA LEU A 166 1.01 0.71 -13.91
C LEU A 166 2.09 1.59 -13.29
N ASP A 167 1.72 2.38 -12.28
CA ASP A 167 2.64 3.26 -11.55
C ASP A 167 3.65 2.44 -10.71
N LEU A 168 3.18 1.40 -10.01
CA LEU A 168 4.06 0.45 -9.30
C LEU A 168 5.01 -0.28 -10.27
N TRP A 169 4.52 -0.68 -11.45
CA TRP A 169 5.34 -1.34 -12.47
C TRP A 169 6.40 -0.39 -13.04
N ARG A 170 6.04 0.86 -13.33
CA ARG A 170 7.00 1.88 -13.79
C ARG A 170 8.10 2.12 -12.76
N GLY A 171 7.74 2.26 -11.49
CA GLY A 171 8.72 2.43 -10.41
C GLY A 171 9.70 1.24 -10.33
N THR A 172 9.18 0.02 -10.40
CA THR A 172 10.02 -1.20 -10.43
C THR A 172 10.94 -1.23 -11.65
N ALA A 173 10.42 -0.93 -12.84
CA ALA A 173 11.19 -0.95 -14.08
C ALA A 173 12.31 0.10 -14.08
N GLU A 174 12.05 1.30 -13.56
CA GLU A 174 13.06 2.35 -13.39
C GLU A 174 14.16 1.90 -12.42
N HIS A 175 13.79 1.27 -11.29
CA HIS A 175 14.77 0.76 -10.33
C HIS A 175 15.66 -0.33 -10.95
N CYS A 176 15.09 -1.27 -11.71
CA CYS A 176 15.88 -2.27 -12.44
C CYS A 176 16.90 -1.62 -13.39
N ARG A 177 16.48 -0.61 -14.16
CA ARG A 177 17.36 0.11 -15.08
C ARG A 177 18.53 0.79 -14.34
N LEU A 178 18.26 1.44 -13.20
CA LEU A 178 19.31 2.09 -12.39
C LEU A 178 20.33 1.08 -11.87
N LEU A 179 19.87 -0.07 -11.37
CA LEU A 179 20.77 -1.14 -10.91
C LEU A 179 21.63 -1.71 -12.06
N GLU A 180 21.09 -1.83 -13.27
CA GLU A 180 21.86 -2.25 -14.44
C GLU A 180 22.96 -1.24 -14.80
N GLU A 181 22.67 0.06 -14.72
CA GLU A 181 23.63 1.14 -14.96
C GLU A 181 24.75 1.16 -13.92
N GLU A 182 24.43 1.03 -12.63
CA GLU A 182 25.42 0.91 -11.56
C GLU A 182 26.33 -0.32 -11.74
N LEU A 183 25.74 -1.47 -12.09
CA LEU A 183 26.49 -2.69 -12.37
C LEU A 183 27.46 -2.51 -13.55
N LEU A 184 27.04 -1.79 -14.60
CA LEU A 184 27.88 -1.46 -15.75
C LEU A 184 29.03 -0.53 -15.36
N ALA A 185 28.76 0.51 -14.57
CA ALA A 185 29.77 1.45 -14.10
C ALA A 185 30.85 0.76 -13.25
N LEU A 186 30.44 -0.14 -12.35
CA LEU A 186 31.37 -0.94 -11.54
C LEU A 186 32.27 -1.84 -12.41
N LYS A 187 31.70 -2.47 -13.44
CA LYS A 187 32.46 -3.32 -14.38
C LYS A 187 33.46 -2.54 -15.23
N GLN A 188 33.23 -1.26 -15.50
CA GLN A 188 34.17 -0.40 -16.26
C GLN A 188 35.27 0.20 -15.37
N SER A 189 35.06 0.19 -14.06
CA SER A 189 35.99 0.73 -13.04
C SER A 189 36.96 -0.33 -12.49
N THR A 190 36.86 -1.58 -12.97
CA THR A 190 37.67 -2.75 -12.58
C THR A 190 38.52 -3.21 -13.76
#